data_AF-A0A2H0G7Z5-F1
#
_entry.id   AF-A0A2H0G7Z5-F1
#
_cell.length_a   1.000
_cell.length_b   1.000
_cell.length_c   1.000
_cell.angle_alpha   90.00
_cell.angle_beta   90.00
_cell.angle_gamma   90.00
#
_symmetry.space_group_name_H-M   'P 1'
#
loop_
_entity.id
_entity.type
_entity.pdbx_description
1 polymer ?
#
loop_
_entity_poly.entity_id
_entity_poly.type
_entity_poly.pdbx_seq_one_letter_code
_entity_poly.pdbx_strand_id
1 'polypeptide(L)'
;MNDFKEISYQQWKEQIIADLKGKDFEATLVWNSEEDINVQPFYMQNALENNLSSTFNVIPESTASWFINEQIDVTDGDANQQALTALTGGCNSLEFIGEIANLEKLSSLLNNIQLDIIQLSFYNENPLQTAELFAQFLEKSTYSNVKANFYSNNITNDIIALSKNKHVEKCIMITANATTKMSEQLANSFAKAVEAVDILTENGISAKEAWNKIMFQFPIQNNYFFEIAKLRAARICFELITHQYQLNDEEMYIAAQTTLTPQPEIDVHNNTLAASTQAMSAIIGGCNCLTVLPFNALEGKPTPFSKRIARNIQLILKEESFLDKVVDPAKGAYYMETLTDELVKKVLESFKKKVG
;
A
#
# COMPACT_ATOMS: atom_id res chain seq x y z
N MET A 1 35.06 -12.27 14.35
CA MET A 1 35.38 -13.01 13.10
C MET A 1 36.75 -12.63 12.52
N ASN A 2 37.69 -12.08 13.31
CA ASN A 2 39.02 -11.73 12.79
C ASN A 2 40.01 -12.92 12.77
N ASP A 3 39.56 -14.09 13.23
CA ASP A 3 40.39 -15.29 13.35
C ASP A 3 40.48 -16.09 12.04
N PHE A 4 39.70 -15.70 11.01
CA PHE A 4 39.68 -16.34 9.69
C PHE A 4 39.77 -15.31 8.57
N LYS A 5 40.34 -15.72 7.43
CA LYS A 5 40.35 -14.89 6.23
C LYS A 5 38.92 -14.74 5.69
N GLU A 6 38.57 -13.54 5.27
CA GLU A 6 37.33 -13.28 4.55
C GLU A 6 37.27 -14.11 3.27
N ILE A 7 36.10 -14.67 2.99
CA ILE A 7 35.84 -15.48 1.82
C ILE A 7 35.15 -14.59 0.79
N SER A 8 35.72 -14.54 -0.42
CA SER A 8 35.16 -13.76 -1.52
C SER A 8 33.91 -14.42 -2.13
N TYR A 9 33.11 -13.62 -2.83
CA TYR A 9 31.96 -14.09 -3.62
C TYR A 9 32.34 -15.24 -4.56
N GLN A 10 33.48 -15.12 -5.24
CA GLN A 10 33.95 -16.11 -6.20
C GLN A 10 34.27 -17.45 -5.52
N GLN A 11 34.94 -17.43 -4.36
CA GLN A 11 35.24 -18.65 -3.61
C GLN A 11 33.98 -19.36 -3.12
N TRP A 12 32.98 -18.61 -2.67
CA TRP A 12 31.67 -19.17 -2.33
C TRP A 12 30.96 -19.78 -3.54
N LYS A 13 30.97 -19.09 -4.69
CA LYS A 13 30.38 -19.60 -5.93
C LYS A 13 31.07 -20.89 -6.38
N GLU A 14 32.40 -20.97 -6.30
CA GLU A 14 33.18 -22.16 -6.63
C GLU A 14 32.83 -23.35 -5.72
N GLN A 15 32.68 -23.12 -4.42
CA GLN A 15 32.27 -24.16 -3.48
C GLN A 15 30.86 -24.68 -3.80
N ILE A 16 29.90 -23.79 -4.08
CA ILE A 16 28.54 -24.19 -4.48
C ILE A 16 28.56 -25.00 -5.78
N ILE A 17 29.35 -24.59 -6.77
CA ILE A 17 29.50 -25.32 -8.04
C ILE A 17 30.07 -26.73 -7.79
N ALA A 18 31.05 -26.87 -6.89
CA ALA A 18 31.57 -28.18 -6.50
C ALA A 18 30.48 -29.06 -5.86
N ASP A 19 29.65 -28.48 -4.98
CA ASP A 19 28.56 -29.17 -4.29
C ASP A 19 27.39 -29.55 -5.22
N LEU A 20 27.24 -28.86 -6.35
CA LEU A 20 26.28 -29.19 -7.41
C LEU A 20 26.64 -30.46 -8.20
N LYS A 21 27.84 -31.02 -8.02
CA LYS A 21 28.27 -32.32 -8.61
C LYS A 21 28.02 -32.40 -10.12
N GLY A 22 28.36 -31.33 -10.85
CA GLY A 22 28.25 -31.24 -12.30
C GLY A 22 26.89 -30.76 -12.83
N LYS A 23 25.93 -30.43 -11.96
CA LYS A 23 24.72 -29.69 -12.38
C LYS A 23 25.07 -28.22 -12.66
N ASP A 24 24.40 -27.64 -13.66
CA ASP A 24 24.58 -26.23 -14.02
C ASP A 24 24.04 -25.31 -12.91
N PHE A 25 24.83 -24.31 -12.52
CA PHE A 25 24.48 -23.38 -11.43
C PHE A 25 23.26 -22.54 -11.77
N GLU A 26 23.25 -21.93 -12.97
CA GLU A 26 22.20 -20.99 -13.38
C GLU A 26 20.87 -21.73 -13.54
N ALA A 27 20.86 -22.89 -14.21
CA ALA A 27 19.66 -23.70 -14.40
C ALA A 27 19.14 -24.36 -13.11
N THR A 28 19.99 -24.56 -12.11
CA THR A 28 19.60 -25.26 -10.87
C THR A 28 19.19 -24.32 -9.75
N LEU A 29 19.87 -23.19 -9.59
CA LEU A 29 19.76 -22.36 -8.39
C LEU A 29 19.27 -20.94 -8.65
N VAL A 30 19.34 -20.44 -9.88
CA VAL A 30 18.86 -19.10 -10.19
C VAL A 30 17.38 -19.15 -10.52
N TRP A 31 16.59 -18.41 -9.73
CA TRP A 31 15.16 -18.31 -9.95
C TRP A 31 14.85 -17.11 -10.85
N ASN A 32 14.32 -17.39 -12.04
CA ASN A 32 13.75 -16.37 -12.90
C ASN A 32 12.31 -16.08 -12.43
N SER A 33 12.14 -14.90 -11.83
CA SER A 33 10.84 -14.44 -11.33
C SER A 33 9.94 -13.93 -12.45
N GLU A 34 8.65 -13.76 -12.14
CA GLU A 34 7.66 -13.19 -13.07
C GLU A 34 7.99 -11.76 -13.53
N GLU A 35 8.85 -11.03 -12.79
CA GLU A 35 9.36 -9.69 -13.14
C GLU A 35 10.56 -9.73 -14.11
N ASP A 36 10.92 -10.91 -14.62
CA ASP A 36 12.12 -11.15 -15.42
C ASP A 36 13.38 -10.69 -14.66
N ILE A 37 13.40 -10.95 -13.34
CA ILE A 37 14.52 -10.73 -12.43
C ILE A 37 15.12 -12.09 -12.07
N ASN A 38 16.44 -12.21 -12.23
CA ASN A 38 17.21 -13.42 -11.91
C ASN A 38 17.67 -13.40 -10.46
N VAL A 39 16.85 -13.96 -9.57
CA VAL A 39 17.14 -14.03 -8.14
C VAL A 39 18.26 -15.04 -7.89
N GLN A 40 19.37 -14.55 -7.33
CA GLN A 40 20.54 -15.35 -7.02
C GLN A 40 20.32 -16.14 -5.72
N PRO A 41 20.93 -17.33 -5.58
CA PRO A 41 20.79 -18.14 -4.36
C PRO A 41 21.48 -17.52 -3.13
N PHE A 42 22.38 -16.54 -3.32
CA PHE A 42 23.02 -15.79 -2.24
C PHE A 42 23.44 -14.40 -2.72
N TYR A 43 23.55 -13.47 -1.76
CA TYR A 43 23.95 -12.09 -1.97
C TYR A 43 25.03 -11.72 -0.95
N MET A 44 25.96 -10.84 -1.33
CA MET A 44 27.05 -10.34 -0.49
C MET A 44 27.14 -8.81 -0.58
N GLN A 45 28.02 -8.21 0.22
CA GLN A 45 28.17 -6.75 0.31
C GLN A 45 28.45 -6.08 -1.04
N ASN A 46 29.14 -6.76 -1.96
CA ASN A 46 29.38 -6.26 -3.32
C ASN A 46 28.09 -6.00 -4.12
N ALA A 47 26.97 -6.63 -3.75
CA ALA A 47 25.66 -6.37 -4.36
C ALA A 47 25.10 -4.98 -4.00
N LEU A 48 25.67 -4.30 -3.00
CA LEU A 48 25.32 -2.93 -2.62
C LEU A 48 26.12 -1.87 -3.40
N GLU A 49 27.12 -2.27 -4.20
CA GLU A 49 27.91 -1.33 -5.00
C GLU A 49 27.01 -0.62 -6.04
N ASN A 50 26.90 0.70 -5.95
CA ASN A 50 26.05 1.55 -6.80
C ASN A 50 24.53 1.31 -6.67
N ASN A 51 24.08 0.87 -5.49
CA ASN A 51 22.66 0.62 -5.25
C ASN A 51 21.88 1.93 -4.97
N LEU A 52 20.83 2.21 -5.74
CA LEU A 52 19.99 3.41 -5.61
C LEU A 52 19.26 3.42 -4.26
N SER A 53 18.71 2.29 -3.81
CA SER A 53 17.97 2.21 -2.55
C SER A 53 18.78 2.68 -1.33
N SER A 54 20.11 2.55 -1.38
CA SER A 54 21.01 3.04 -0.32
C SER A 54 21.13 4.57 -0.24
N THR A 55 20.74 5.27 -1.32
CA THR A 55 20.82 6.73 -1.44
C THR A 55 19.53 7.44 -1.06
N PHE A 56 18.41 6.72 -0.99
CA PHE A 56 17.10 7.25 -0.66
C PHE A 56 16.70 6.91 0.77
N ASN A 57 15.95 7.81 1.42
CA ASN A 57 15.23 7.45 2.63
C ASN A 57 13.93 6.73 2.24
N VAL A 58 14.05 5.44 1.94
CA VAL A 58 13.01 4.66 1.25
C VAL A 58 11.71 4.60 2.04
N ILE A 59 11.74 4.55 3.37
CA ILE A 59 10.55 4.43 4.23
C ILE A 59 10.59 5.56 5.28
N PRO A 60 9.65 6.52 5.24
CA PRO A 60 9.66 7.65 6.17
C PRO A 60 9.26 7.24 7.59
N GLU A 61 9.71 7.98 8.60
CA GLU A 61 9.36 7.72 10.01
C GLU A 61 7.84 7.80 10.26
N SER A 62 7.11 8.57 9.44
CA SER A 62 5.64 8.65 9.46
C SER A 62 4.96 7.29 9.24
N THR A 63 5.67 6.31 8.69
CA THR A 63 5.20 4.94 8.46
C THR A 63 5.71 3.93 9.50
N ALA A 64 6.39 4.38 10.57
CA ALA A 64 6.78 3.53 11.69
C ALA A 64 5.57 2.78 12.27
N SER A 65 4.40 3.40 12.23
CA SER A 65 3.12 2.76 12.49
C SER A 65 2.20 2.98 11.30
N TRP A 66 1.30 2.05 11.04
CA TRP A 66 0.28 2.14 10.00
C TRP A 66 -1.11 2.31 10.59
N PHE A 67 -2.03 2.78 9.74
CA PHE A 67 -3.46 2.75 10.00
C PHE A 67 -4.03 1.34 9.76
N ILE A 68 -4.70 0.80 10.77
CA ILE A 68 -5.44 -0.45 10.71
C ILE A 68 -6.84 -0.12 10.18
N ASN A 69 -7.05 -0.40 8.90
CA ASN A 69 -8.27 -0.07 8.19
C ASN A 69 -9.26 -1.22 8.14
N GLU A 70 -10.54 -0.90 8.33
CA GLU A 70 -11.65 -1.82 8.11
C GLU A 70 -12.69 -1.20 7.17
N GLN A 71 -13.13 -2.00 6.20
CA GLN A 71 -14.12 -1.63 5.21
C GLN A 71 -15.54 -1.89 5.72
N ILE A 72 -16.38 -0.87 5.64
CA ILE A 72 -17.76 -0.87 6.12
C ILE A 72 -18.70 -0.60 4.95
N ASP A 73 -19.52 -1.58 4.59
CA ASP A 73 -20.56 -1.44 3.58
C ASP A 73 -21.71 -0.58 4.12
N VAL A 74 -21.96 0.58 3.52
CA VAL A 74 -22.98 1.52 3.99
C VAL A 74 -24.41 1.05 3.72
N THR A 75 -24.57 0.07 2.82
CA THR A 75 -25.87 -0.54 2.50
C THR A 75 -26.34 -1.45 3.62
N ASP A 76 -25.46 -1.83 4.55
CA ASP A 76 -25.82 -2.61 5.72
C ASP A 76 -26.67 -1.79 6.70
N GLY A 77 -27.72 -2.43 7.24
CA GLY A 77 -28.62 -1.79 8.19
C GLY A 77 -27.94 -1.44 9.53
N ASP A 78 -26.85 -2.13 9.83
CA ASP A 78 -26.05 -1.99 11.05
C ASP A 78 -24.67 -1.37 10.80
N ALA A 79 -24.44 -0.70 9.65
CA ALA A 79 -23.13 -0.16 9.26
C ALA A 79 -22.44 0.67 10.35
N ASN A 80 -23.19 1.53 11.07
CA ASN A 80 -22.64 2.30 12.21
C ASN A 80 -22.19 1.38 13.37
N GLN A 81 -22.97 0.36 13.71
CA GLN A 81 -22.60 -0.61 14.75
C GLN A 81 -21.36 -1.41 14.36
N GLN A 82 -21.23 -1.78 13.08
CA GLN A 82 -20.02 -2.43 12.57
C GLN A 82 -18.80 -1.51 12.66
N ALA A 83 -18.94 -0.23 12.28
CA ALA A 83 -17.88 0.76 12.41
C ALA A 83 -17.44 0.93 13.88
N LEU A 84 -18.39 1.07 14.81
CA LEU A 84 -18.09 1.15 16.25
C LEU A 84 -17.43 -0.14 16.78
N THR A 85 -17.85 -1.31 16.29
CA THR A 85 -17.23 -2.60 16.63
C THR A 85 -15.80 -2.71 16.12
N ALA A 86 -15.52 -2.19 14.92
CA ALA A 86 -14.17 -2.13 14.36
C ALA A 86 -13.26 -1.23 15.21
N LEU A 87 -13.71 -0.01 15.52
CA LEU A 87 -12.97 0.97 16.32
C LEU A 87 -12.69 0.48 17.74
N THR A 88 -13.72 0.00 18.44
CA THR A 88 -13.55 -0.60 19.79
C THR A 88 -12.68 -1.85 19.77
N GLY A 89 -12.62 -2.52 18.61
CA GLY A 89 -11.77 -3.67 18.36
C GLY A 89 -10.33 -3.34 17.96
N GLY A 90 -9.91 -2.06 17.94
CA GLY A 90 -8.53 -1.63 17.69
C GLY A 90 -8.26 -1.04 16.30
N CYS A 91 -9.27 -0.91 15.42
CA CYS A 91 -9.09 -0.14 14.19
C CYS A 91 -8.96 1.35 14.50
N ASN A 92 -8.16 2.04 13.68
CA ASN A 92 -8.00 3.50 13.72
C ASN A 92 -8.17 4.14 12.33
N SER A 93 -8.65 3.36 11.35
CA SER A 93 -9.10 3.85 10.05
C SER A 93 -10.37 3.13 9.61
N LEU A 94 -11.29 3.87 9.02
CA LEU A 94 -12.53 3.36 8.46
C LEU A 94 -12.67 3.78 7.00
N GLU A 95 -13.06 2.83 6.16
CA GLU A 95 -13.45 3.08 4.78
C GLU A 95 -14.91 2.70 4.59
N PHE A 96 -15.77 3.71 4.42
CA PHE A 96 -17.18 3.51 4.12
C PHE A 96 -17.38 3.30 2.62
N ILE A 97 -17.92 2.15 2.24
CA ILE A 97 -18.12 1.72 0.86
C ILE A 97 -19.61 1.82 0.50
N GLY A 98 -19.91 2.66 -0.49
CA GLY A 98 -21.23 2.81 -1.09
C GLY A 98 -21.86 4.20 -0.91
N GLU A 99 -23.01 4.40 -1.55
CA GLU A 99 -23.67 5.69 -1.68
C GLU A 99 -24.24 6.22 -0.35
N ILE A 100 -24.06 7.53 -0.13
CA ILE A 100 -24.62 8.24 1.01
C ILE A 100 -25.64 9.25 0.49
N ALA A 101 -26.90 8.85 0.53
CA ALA A 101 -27.98 9.57 -0.16
C ALA A 101 -28.25 10.98 0.38
N ASN A 102 -28.04 11.21 1.69
CA ASN A 102 -28.37 12.48 2.33
C ASN A 102 -27.63 12.67 3.68
N LEU A 103 -27.79 13.86 4.25
CA LEU A 103 -27.16 14.26 5.51
C LEU A 103 -27.63 13.41 6.70
N GLU A 104 -28.88 12.95 6.71
CA GLU A 104 -29.43 12.11 7.79
C GLU A 104 -28.73 10.74 7.82
N LYS A 105 -28.57 10.10 6.65
CA LYS A 105 -27.83 8.84 6.53
C LYS A 105 -26.37 9.01 6.94
N LEU A 106 -25.71 10.09 6.53
CA LEU A 106 -24.33 10.39 6.95
C LEU A 106 -24.24 10.59 8.47
N SER A 107 -25.17 11.37 9.05
CA SER A 107 -25.19 11.65 10.49
C SER A 107 -25.42 10.38 11.30
N SER A 108 -26.30 9.49 10.84
CA SER A 108 -26.53 8.17 11.44
C SER A 108 -25.29 7.28 11.34
N LEU A 109 -24.61 7.30 10.19
CA LEU A 109 -23.39 6.52 9.95
C LEU A 109 -22.23 6.93 10.87
N LEU A 110 -22.06 8.23 11.09
CA LEU A 110 -20.99 8.81 11.91
C LEU A 110 -21.36 8.97 13.39
N ASN A 111 -22.57 8.57 13.79
CA ASN A 111 -23.04 8.73 15.15
C ASN A 111 -22.11 8.01 16.15
N ASN A 112 -21.72 8.71 17.22
CA ASN A 112 -20.79 8.24 18.24
C ASN A 112 -19.36 7.90 17.77
N ILE A 113 -18.97 8.31 16.56
CA ILE A 113 -17.60 8.16 16.08
C ILE A 113 -16.81 9.44 16.38
N GLN A 114 -15.64 9.29 17.02
CA GLN A 114 -14.70 10.39 17.26
C GLN A 114 -13.84 10.60 16.01
N LEU A 115 -14.14 11.63 15.23
CA LEU A 115 -13.57 11.85 13.90
C LEU A 115 -12.17 12.47 13.92
N ASP A 116 -11.75 13.02 15.05
CA ASP A 116 -10.47 13.71 15.26
C ASP A 116 -9.29 12.76 15.54
N ILE A 117 -9.59 11.49 15.84
CA ILE A 117 -8.58 10.47 16.23
C ILE A 117 -8.51 9.28 15.28
N ILE A 118 -9.24 9.31 14.16
CA ILE A 118 -9.24 8.25 13.16
C ILE A 118 -8.98 8.81 11.77
N GLN A 119 -8.47 7.96 10.88
CA GLN A 119 -8.56 8.21 9.46
C GLN A 119 -9.94 7.81 8.94
N LEU A 120 -10.54 8.68 8.13
CA LEU A 120 -11.86 8.46 7.55
C LEU A 120 -11.80 8.53 6.03
N SER A 121 -12.30 7.51 5.36
CA SER A 121 -12.40 7.42 3.92
C SER A 121 -13.81 7.06 3.47
N PHE A 122 -14.24 7.62 2.34
CA PHE A 122 -15.49 7.30 1.67
C PHE A 122 -15.19 6.92 0.22
N TYR A 123 -15.60 5.70 -0.13
CA TYR A 123 -15.50 5.16 -1.47
C TYR A 123 -16.90 4.96 -2.05
N ASN A 124 -17.24 5.72 -3.10
CA ASN A 124 -18.53 5.64 -3.77
C ASN A 124 -18.49 6.27 -5.18
N GLU A 125 -19.59 6.20 -5.92
CA GLU A 125 -19.70 6.75 -7.28
C GLU A 125 -19.87 8.27 -7.29
N ASN A 126 -20.39 8.87 -6.21
CA ASN A 126 -20.64 10.30 -6.07
C ASN A 126 -19.82 10.94 -4.92
N PRO A 127 -18.46 10.95 -5.00
CA PRO A 127 -17.63 11.39 -3.89
C PRO A 127 -17.78 12.88 -3.58
N LEU A 128 -18.09 13.72 -4.58
CA LEU A 128 -18.33 15.16 -4.37
C LEU A 128 -19.57 15.40 -3.51
N GLN A 129 -20.69 14.73 -3.82
CA GLN A 129 -21.90 14.80 -3.00
C GLN A 129 -21.60 14.40 -1.56
N THR A 130 -20.84 13.32 -1.36
CA THR A 130 -20.47 12.85 -0.03
C THR A 130 -19.60 13.86 0.71
N ALA A 131 -18.64 14.50 0.03
CA ALA A 131 -17.81 15.56 0.59
C ALA A 131 -18.61 16.82 0.97
N GLU A 132 -19.63 17.18 0.18
CA GLU A 132 -20.54 18.29 0.49
C GLU A 132 -21.43 17.98 1.70
N LEU A 133 -21.98 16.77 1.77
CA LEU A 133 -22.73 16.31 2.94
C LEU A 133 -21.85 16.30 4.19
N PHE A 134 -20.59 15.89 4.05
CA PHE A 134 -19.62 15.91 5.15
C PHE A 134 -19.31 17.34 5.62
N ALA A 135 -19.12 18.28 4.70
CA ALA A 135 -18.96 19.69 5.05
C ALA A 135 -20.19 20.22 5.83
N GLN A 136 -21.41 19.93 5.35
CA GLN A 136 -22.65 20.30 6.05
C GLN A 136 -22.79 19.65 7.43
N PHE A 137 -22.33 18.40 7.57
CA PHE A 137 -22.27 17.71 8.86
C PHE A 137 -21.33 18.42 9.81
N LEU A 138 -20.13 18.79 9.36
CA LEU A 138 -19.13 19.46 10.18
C LEU A 138 -19.58 20.84 10.66
N GLU A 139 -20.27 21.61 9.82
CA GLU A 139 -20.85 22.92 10.19
C GLU A 139 -21.84 22.83 11.37
N LYS A 140 -22.49 21.67 11.55
CA LYS A 140 -23.43 21.40 12.64
C LYS A 140 -22.79 20.69 13.83
N SER A 141 -21.50 20.39 13.74
CA SER A 141 -20.73 19.63 14.73
C SER A 141 -19.83 20.53 15.57
N THR A 142 -19.12 19.94 16.52
CA THR A 142 -18.07 20.60 17.30
C THR A 142 -16.68 20.51 16.65
N TYR A 143 -16.54 19.79 15.53
CA TYR A 143 -15.26 19.58 14.86
C TYR A 143 -14.85 20.79 14.03
N SER A 144 -13.63 21.28 14.22
CA SER A 144 -13.11 22.45 13.49
C SER A 144 -12.17 22.09 12.35
N ASN A 145 -11.36 21.03 12.49
CA ASN A 145 -10.25 20.73 11.59
C ASN A 145 -10.24 19.28 11.09
N VAL A 146 -11.39 18.60 11.13
CA VAL A 146 -11.49 17.23 10.60
C VAL A 146 -11.53 17.26 9.09
N LYS A 147 -10.78 16.35 8.47
CA LYS A 147 -10.79 16.06 7.05
C LYS A 147 -10.98 14.57 6.82
N ALA A 148 -11.47 14.22 5.66
CA ALA A 148 -11.63 12.83 5.23
C ALA A 148 -11.21 12.66 3.77
N ASN A 149 -11.07 11.41 3.35
CA ASN A 149 -10.78 11.05 1.97
C ASN A 149 -12.07 10.73 1.22
N PHE A 150 -12.21 11.21 -0.01
CA PHE A 150 -13.41 11.01 -0.82
C PHE A 150 -13.02 10.66 -2.25
N TYR A 151 -13.28 9.43 -2.67
CA TYR A 151 -12.82 8.93 -3.96
C TYR A 151 -13.79 7.91 -4.54
N SER A 152 -13.64 7.66 -5.84
CA SER A 152 -14.32 6.59 -6.56
C SER A 152 -13.28 5.68 -7.21
N ASN A 153 -13.74 4.74 -8.04
CA ASN A 153 -12.85 4.05 -8.97
C ASN A 153 -12.40 5.03 -10.06
N ASN A 154 -11.09 5.30 -10.11
CA ASN A 154 -10.40 6.20 -11.05
C ASN A 154 -10.63 7.71 -10.79
N ILE A 155 -10.02 8.53 -11.64
CA ILE A 155 -10.11 9.99 -11.63
C ILE A 155 -11.56 10.39 -11.99
N THR A 156 -12.22 11.11 -11.09
CA THR A 156 -13.59 11.63 -11.33
C THR A 156 -13.57 12.92 -12.12
N ASN A 157 -14.68 13.22 -12.78
CA ASN A 157 -14.90 14.56 -13.36
C ASN A 157 -14.92 15.66 -12.28
N ASP A 158 -15.23 15.30 -11.04
CA ASP A 158 -15.35 16.22 -9.90
C ASP A 158 -14.02 16.43 -9.14
N ILE A 159 -12.93 15.82 -9.60
CA ILE A 159 -11.62 15.85 -8.95
C ILE A 159 -11.14 17.27 -8.65
N ILE A 160 -11.47 18.24 -9.52
CA ILE A 160 -11.13 19.66 -9.35
C ILE A 160 -11.90 20.27 -8.17
N ALA A 161 -13.21 20.01 -8.08
CA ALA A 161 -14.06 20.53 -7.01
C ALA A 161 -13.69 19.89 -5.66
N LEU A 162 -13.46 18.57 -5.66
CA LEU A 162 -12.96 17.83 -4.50
C LEU A 162 -11.62 18.38 -3.99
N SER A 163 -10.67 18.62 -4.89
CA SER A 163 -9.34 19.10 -4.54
C SER A 163 -9.35 20.50 -3.89
N LYS A 164 -10.34 21.33 -4.22
CA LYS A 164 -10.53 22.68 -3.65
C LYS A 164 -11.31 22.69 -2.33
N ASN A 165 -11.92 21.57 -1.95
CA ASN A 165 -12.70 21.48 -0.71
C ASN A 165 -11.77 21.35 0.52
N LYS A 166 -11.92 22.26 1.49
CA LYS A 166 -11.07 22.33 2.70
C LYS A 166 -11.19 21.10 3.63
N HIS A 167 -12.30 20.36 3.54
CA HIS A 167 -12.55 19.15 4.35
C HIS A 167 -12.08 17.86 3.66
N VAL A 168 -11.57 17.96 2.43
CA VAL A 168 -11.03 16.84 1.67
C VAL A 168 -9.53 16.80 1.88
N GLU A 169 -9.03 15.73 2.50
CA GLU A 169 -7.60 15.48 2.62
C GLU A 169 -7.06 14.93 1.29
N LYS A 170 -7.53 13.74 0.89
CA LYS A 170 -7.21 13.10 -0.40
C LYS A 170 -8.47 12.76 -1.18
N CYS A 171 -8.41 12.84 -2.50
CA CYS A 171 -9.58 12.58 -3.36
C CYS A 171 -9.30 11.73 -4.59
N ILE A 172 -8.09 11.19 -4.69
CA ILE A 172 -7.66 10.39 -5.84
C ILE A 172 -7.09 9.10 -5.28
N MET A 173 -7.82 8.00 -5.47
CA MET A 173 -7.31 6.66 -5.18
C MET A 173 -6.90 5.99 -6.48
N ILE A 174 -5.60 5.71 -6.63
CA ILE A 174 -5.05 4.99 -7.78
C ILE A 174 -4.81 3.55 -7.37
N THR A 175 -5.75 2.68 -7.73
CA THR A 175 -5.69 1.25 -7.42
C THR A 175 -4.97 0.48 -8.51
N ALA A 176 -3.91 -0.23 -8.14
CA ALA A 176 -3.18 -1.10 -9.06
C ALA A 176 -3.94 -2.43 -9.30
N ASN A 177 -3.77 -2.97 -10.51
CA ASN A 177 -4.38 -4.24 -10.88
C ASN A 177 -3.52 -5.43 -10.44
N ALA A 178 -4.04 -6.27 -9.54
CA ALA A 178 -3.35 -7.45 -9.02
C ALA A 178 -2.99 -8.52 -10.08
N THR A 179 -3.56 -8.44 -11.29
CA THR A 179 -3.32 -9.41 -12.36
C THR A 179 -2.14 -9.05 -13.27
N THR A 180 -1.53 -7.87 -13.11
CA THR A 180 -0.37 -7.45 -13.90
C THR A 180 0.92 -7.62 -13.09
N LYS A 181 2.07 -7.70 -13.78
CA LYS A 181 3.40 -7.67 -13.15
C LYS A 181 3.51 -6.49 -12.18
N MET A 182 4.22 -6.64 -11.07
CA MET A 182 4.46 -5.61 -10.05
C MET A 182 5.09 -4.35 -10.64
N SER A 183 6.04 -4.49 -11.55
CA SER A 183 6.62 -3.34 -12.25
C SER A 183 5.59 -2.56 -13.08
N GLU A 184 4.66 -3.27 -13.73
CA GLU A 184 3.55 -2.67 -14.48
C GLU A 184 2.49 -2.07 -13.55
N GLN A 185 2.20 -2.71 -12.41
CA GLN A 185 1.32 -2.16 -11.38
C GLN A 185 1.78 -0.75 -11.00
N LEU A 186 3.05 -0.59 -10.64
CA LEU A 186 3.62 0.70 -10.26
C LEU A 186 3.66 1.69 -11.44
N ALA A 187 4.16 1.26 -12.61
CA ALA A 187 4.26 2.13 -13.78
C ALA A 187 2.90 2.67 -14.25
N ASN A 188 1.86 1.82 -14.29
CA ASN A 188 0.50 2.23 -14.62
C ASN A 188 -0.05 3.21 -13.58
N SER A 189 0.21 2.97 -12.29
CA SER A 189 -0.24 3.87 -11.23
C SER A 189 0.42 5.25 -11.33
N PHE A 190 1.72 5.32 -11.62
CA PHE A 190 2.41 6.60 -11.80
C PHE A 190 1.96 7.34 -13.07
N ALA A 191 1.69 6.63 -14.16
CA ALA A 191 1.16 7.27 -15.37
C ALA A 191 -0.20 7.93 -15.10
N LYS A 192 -1.10 7.24 -14.39
CA LYS A 192 -2.39 7.81 -13.94
C LYS A 192 -2.21 8.97 -12.96
N ALA A 193 -1.19 8.92 -12.10
CA ALA A 193 -0.93 10.01 -11.16
C ALA A 193 -0.50 11.28 -11.88
N VAL A 194 0.39 11.16 -12.88
CA VAL A 194 0.79 12.27 -13.74
C VAL A 194 -0.42 12.86 -14.47
N GLU A 195 -1.27 12.03 -15.06
CA GLU A 195 -2.51 12.48 -15.70
C GLU A 195 -3.40 13.29 -14.73
N ALA A 196 -3.60 12.80 -13.50
CA ALA A 196 -4.37 13.51 -12.49
C ALA A 196 -3.72 14.85 -12.10
N VAL A 197 -2.40 14.89 -11.95
CA VAL A 197 -1.65 16.11 -11.64
C VAL A 197 -1.76 17.13 -12.78
N ASP A 198 -1.67 16.68 -14.03
CA ASP A 198 -1.83 17.55 -15.20
C ASP A 198 -3.23 18.17 -15.23
N ILE A 199 -4.29 17.36 -15.06
CA ILE A 199 -5.68 17.85 -14.97
C ILE A 199 -5.83 18.91 -13.88
N LEU A 200 -5.28 18.67 -12.69
CA LEU A 200 -5.41 19.61 -11.56
C LEU A 200 -4.61 20.90 -11.78
N THR A 201 -3.40 20.79 -12.33
CA THR A 201 -2.52 21.95 -12.56
C THR A 201 -3.02 22.85 -13.68
N GLU A 202 -3.60 22.28 -14.75
CA GLU A 202 -4.31 23.04 -15.79
C GLU A 202 -5.52 23.82 -15.22
N ASN A 203 -6.07 23.36 -14.10
CA ASN A 203 -7.21 23.97 -13.41
C ASN A 203 -6.82 24.84 -12.19
N GLY A 204 -5.55 25.23 -12.12
CA GLY A 204 -5.02 26.24 -11.19
C GLY A 204 -4.66 25.71 -9.80
N ILE A 205 -4.57 24.39 -9.62
CA ILE A 205 -4.06 23.77 -8.39
C ILE A 205 -2.54 23.61 -8.51
N SER A 206 -1.78 23.91 -7.47
CA SER A 206 -0.32 23.75 -7.55
C SER A 206 0.07 22.27 -7.69
N ALA A 207 1.20 21.96 -8.34
CA ALA A 207 1.68 20.59 -8.46
C ALA A 207 1.84 19.91 -7.07
N LYS A 208 2.33 20.67 -6.09
CA LYS A 208 2.43 20.23 -4.69
C LYS A 208 1.07 19.81 -4.11
N GLU A 209 0.06 20.66 -4.24
CA GLU A 209 -1.28 20.32 -3.76
C GLU A 209 -1.86 19.13 -4.52
N ALA A 210 -1.67 19.05 -5.84
CA ALA A 210 -2.16 17.96 -6.66
C ALA A 210 -1.59 16.60 -6.24
N TRP A 211 -0.26 16.49 -6.07
CA TRP A 211 0.39 15.27 -5.58
C TRP A 211 -0.11 14.87 -4.19
N ASN A 212 -0.36 15.85 -3.30
CA ASN A 212 -0.90 15.59 -1.97
C ASN A 212 -2.33 15.03 -1.94
N LYS A 213 -3.11 15.21 -3.02
CA LYS A 213 -4.47 14.64 -3.14
C LYS A 213 -4.50 13.15 -3.50
N ILE A 214 -3.35 12.54 -3.78
CA ILE A 214 -3.24 11.17 -4.27
C ILE A 214 -2.96 10.17 -3.14
N MET A 215 -3.63 9.03 -3.24
CA MET A 215 -3.33 7.77 -2.55
C MET A 215 -3.07 6.69 -3.58
N PHE A 216 -2.08 5.85 -3.33
CA PHE A 216 -1.80 4.68 -4.16
C PHE A 216 -2.23 3.43 -3.41
N GLN A 217 -3.18 2.69 -3.98
CA GLN A 217 -3.62 1.42 -3.43
C GLN A 217 -2.93 0.26 -4.16
N PHE A 218 -2.08 -0.48 -3.45
CA PHE A 218 -1.40 -1.64 -3.99
C PHE A 218 -1.96 -2.95 -3.41
N PRO A 219 -2.29 -3.93 -4.28
CA PRO A 219 -2.59 -5.27 -3.82
C PRO A 219 -1.32 -5.94 -3.29
N ILE A 220 -1.44 -6.76 -2.25
CA ILE A 220 -0.31 -7.50 -1.69
C ILE A 220 -0.58 -9.00 -1.88
N GLN A 221 0.34 -9.67 -2.55
CA GLN A 221 0.23 -11.08 -2.95
C GLN A 221 1.24 -11.95 -2.19
N ASN A 222 1.30 -13.24 -2.51
CA ASN A 222 2.03 -14.23 -1.70
C ASN A 222 3.56 -14.17 -1.87
N ASN A 223 4.09 -13.38 -2.80
CA ASN A 223 5.54 -13.26 -3.02
C ASN A 223 6.17 -12.29 -2.01
N TYR A 224 6.36 -12.78 -0.78
CA TYR A 224 6.72 -12.00 0.41
C TYR A 224 7.81 -10.94 0.19
N PHE A 225 8.98 -11.33 -0.32
CA PHE A 225 10.10 -10.40 -0.50
C PHE A 225 9.89 -9.42 -1.65
N PHE A 226 9.26 -9.87 -2.74
CA PHE A 226 8.93 -8.98 -3.86
C PHE A 226 7.90 -7.94 -3.45
N GLU A 227 6.93 -8.29 -2.59
CA GLU A 227 5.95 -7.33 -2.10
C GLU A 227 6.58 -6.25 -1.21
N ILE A 228 7.51 -6.63 -0.32
CA ILE A 228 8.31 -5.67 0.46
C ILE A 228 9.09 -4.77 -0.51
N ALA A 229 9.82 -5.38 -1.45
CA ALA A 229 10.66 -4.65 -2.39
C ALA A 229 9.83 -3.76 -3.34
N LYS A 230 8.60 -4.14 -3.68
CA LYS A 230 7.66 -3.37 -4.50
C LYS A 230 7.27 -2.07 -3.82
N LEU A 231 6.87 -2.10 -2.56
CA LEU A 231 6.49 -0.88 -1.83
C LEU A 231 7.69 0.07 -1.65
N ARG A 232 8.87 -0.50 -1.38
CA ARG A 232 10.14 0.24 -1.35
C ARG A 232 10.45 0.89 -2.70
N ALA A 233 10.36 0.12 -3.79
CA ALA A 233 10.60 0.61 -5.15
C ALA A 233 9.58 1.70 -5.56
N ALA A 234 8.34 1.58 -5.12
CA ALA A 234 7.30 2.57 -5.37
C ALA A 234 7.69 3.95 -4.79
N ARG A 235 8.19 4.00 -3.55
CA ARG A 235 8.62 5.26 -2.92
C ARG A 235 9.80 5.90 -3.65
N ILE A 236 10.81 5.10 -4.02
CA ILE A 236 11.95 5.59 -4.82
C ILE A 236 11.48 6.15 -6.17
N CYS A 237 10.61 5.43 -6.88
CA CYS A 237 10.09 5.90 -8.16
C CYS A 237 9.24 7.17 -8.02
N PHE A 238 8.43 7.25 -6.96
CA PHE A 238 7.64 8.44 -6.65
C PHE A 238 8.53 9.67 -6.42
N GLU A 239 9.59 9.52 -5.63
CA GLU A 239 10.55 10.60 -5.38
C GLU A 239 11.26 11.03 -6.67
N LEU A 240 11.73 10.08 -7.49
CA LEU A 240 12.34 10.37 -8.80
C LEU A 240 11.41 11.14 -9.74
N ILE A 241 10.10 10.82 -9.73
CA ILE A 241 9.09 11.48 -10.54
C ILE A 241 8.78 12.88 -9.98
N THR A 242 8.51 13.01 -8.68
CA THR A 242 8.17 14.28 -8.03
C THR A 242 9.33 15.29 -8.05
N HIS A 243 10.58 14.82 -8.04
CA HIS A 243 11.76 15.65 -8.29
C HIS A 243 11.73 16.36 -9.65
N GLN A 244 11.08 15.80 -10.68
CA GLN A 244 10.91 16.49 -11.97
C GLN A 244 9.99 17.71 -11.85
N TYR A 245 9.13 17.74 -10.82
CA TYR A 245 8.26 18.86 -10.47
C TYR A 245 8.90 19.80 -9.43
N GLN A 246 10.19 19.61 -9.10
CA GLN A 246 10.92 20.36 -8.06
C GLN A 246 10.31 20.17 -6.65
N LEU A 247 9.74 19.00 -6.40
CA LEU A 247 9.12 18.62 -5.13
C LEU A 247 10.00 17.56 -4.45
N ASN A 248 10.72 17.94 -3.40
CA ASN A 248 11.72 17.06 -2.75
C ASN A 248 11.28 16.52 -1.38
N ASP A 249 10.21 17.06 -0.80
CA ASP A 249 9.77 16.74 0.57
C ASP A 249 8.37 16.10 0.60
N GLU A 250 7.84 15.70 -0.56
CA GLU A 250 6.50 15.13 -0.64
C GLU A 250 6.52 13.64 -0.31
N GLU A 251 5.63 13.20 0.58
CA GLU A 251 5.54 11.80 0.99
C GLU A 251 4.49 11.05 0.17
N MET A 252 4.89 9.92 -0.40
CA MET A 252 3.96 9.00 -1.04
C MET A 252 3.02 8.38 0.01
N TYR A 253 1.71 8.45 -0.21
CA TYR A 253 0.73 7.74 0.61
C TYR A 253 0.37 6.38 -0.01
N ILE A 254 0.72 5.29 0.67
CA ILE A 254 0.47 3.91 0.25
C ILE A 254 -0.63 3.29 1.11
N ALA A 255 -1.75 2.95 0.49
CA ALA A 255 -2.74 2.02 1.01
C ALA A 255 -2.43 0.61 0.51
N ALA A 256 -2.21 -0.34 1.40
CA ALA A 256 -1.99 -1.74 1.05
C ALA A 256 -3.27 -2.54 1.31
N GLN A 257 -3.58 -3.47 0.41
CA GLN A 257 -4.69 -4.41 0.60
C GLN A 257 -4.25 -5.84 0.30
N THR A 258 -4.47 -6.76 1.23
CA THR A 258 -4.22 -8.19 1.01
C THR A 258 -5.10 -8.71 -0.12
N THR A 259 -4.66 -9.73 -0.84
CA THR A 259 -5.42 -10.38 -1.91
C THR A 259 -5.92 -11.76 -1.48
N LEU A 260 -7.06 -12.15 -2.06
CA LEU A 260 -7.60 -13.50 -1.94
C LEU A 260 -7.49 -14.19 -3.30
N THR A 261 -7.02 -15.42 -3.31
CA THR A 261 -6.98 -16.24 -4.52
C THR A 261 -8.09 -17.30 -4.42
N PRO A 262 -9.00 -17.40 -5.39
CA PRO A 262 -10.00 -18.47 -5.40
C PRO A 262 -9.30 -19.83 -5.46
N GLN A 263 -9.50 -20.66 -4.44
CA GLN A 263 -8.95 -22.02 -4.36
C GLN A 263 -10.06 -22.99 -3.94
N PRO A 264 -10.89 -23.48 -4.88
CA PRO A 264 -12.10 -24.26 -4.57
C PRO A 264 -11.83 -25.57 -3.81
N GLU A 265 -10.62 -26.10 -3.93
CA GLU A 265 -10.20 -27.36 -3.31
C GLU A 265 -9.56 -27.18 -1.93
N ILE A 266 -9.40 -25.94 -1.47
CA ILE A 266 -8.64 -25.58 -0.27
C ILE A 266 -9.58 -24.94 0.76
N ASP A 267 -9.40 -25.31 2.03
CA ASP A 267 -10.14 -24.72 3.14
C ASP A 267 -9.97 -23.20 3.18
N VAL A 268 -11.09 -22.47 3.24
CA VAL A 268 -11.15 -21.00 3.26
C VAL A 268 -10.33 -20.38 4.40
N HIS A 269 -10.11 -21.10 5.50
CA HIS A 269 -9.29 -20.65 6.61
C HIS A 269 -7.81 -20.49 6.25
N ASN A 270 -7.32 -21.19 5.21
CA ASN A 270 -5.94 -21.03 4.74
C ASN A 270 -5.66 -19.62 4.21
N ASN A 271 -6.70 -18.88 3.78
CA ASN A 271 -6.57 -17.47 3.43
C ASN A 271 -6.06 -16.63 4.62
N THR A 272 -6.27 -17.07 5.86
CA THR A 272 -5.72 -16.41 7.06
C THR A 272 -4.19 -16.47 7.10
N LEU A 273 -3.58 -17.58 6.67
CA LEU A 273 -2.13 -17.75 6.62
C LEU A 273 -1.52 -16.87 5.53
N ALA A 274 -2.15 -16.85 4.35
CA ALA A 274 -1.78 -15.98 3.24
C ALA A 274 -1.88 -14.51 3.64
N ALA A 275 -3.02 -14.11 4.23
CA ALA A 275 -3.26 -12.76 4.73
C ALA A 275 -2.24 -12.34 5.79
N SER A 276 -1.80 -13.23 6.68
CA SER A 276 -0.75 -12.91 7.67
C SER A 276 0.59 -12.60 7.00
N THR A 277 0.99 -13.40 6.01
CA THR A 277 2.24 -13.19 5.27
C THR A 277 2.19 -11.91 4.42
N GLN A 278 1.06 -11.66 3.77
CA GLN A 278 0.81 -10.45 2.97
C GLN A 278 0.75 -9.19 3.85
N ALA A 279 0.11 -9.26 5.01
CA ALA A 279 0.07 -8.14 5.96
C ALA A 279 1.49 -7.79 6.43
N MET A 280 2.29 -8.80 6.77
CA MET A 280 3.67 -8.61 7.20
C MET A 280 4.55 -7.99 6.10
N SER A 281 4.42 -8.43 4.84
CA SER A 281 5.16 -7.81 3.73
C SER A 281 4.74 -6.36 3.48
N ALA A 282 3.45 -6.05 3.61
CA ALA A 282 2.94 -4.68 3.49
C ALA A 282 3.49 -3.75 4.58
N ILE A 283 3.56 -4.24 5.82
CA ILE A 283 4.08 -3.49 6.98
C ILE A 283 5.59 -3.25 6.82
N ILE A 284 6.36 -4.30 6.52
CA ILE A 284 7.81 -4.18 6.35
C ILE A 284 8.16 -3.32 5.12
N GLY A 285 7.33 -3.36 4.08
CA GLY A 285 7.44 -2.47 2.92
C GLY A 285 7.04 -1.02 3.19
N GLY A 286 6.55 -0.70 4.40
CA GLY A 286 6.26 0.67 4.84
C GLY A 286 4.96 1.24 4.28
N CYS A 287 3.85 0.49 4.31
CA CYS A 287 2.53 1.04 3.97
C CYS A 287 2.06 2.07 5.02
N ASN A 288 1.28 3.08 4.59
CA ASN A 288 0.66 4.05 5.51
C ASN A 288 -0.62 3.50 6.14
N CYS A 289 -1.35 2.68 5.38
CA CYS A 289 -2.64 2.12 5.78
C CYS A 289 -2.77 0.71 5.21
N LEU A 290 -3.29 -0.21 6.02
CA LEU A 290 -3.44 -1.61 5.65
C LEU A 290 -4.88 -2.09 5.84
N THR A 291 -5.43 -2.65 4.78
CA THR A 291 -6.67 -3.41 4.78
C THR A 291 -6.35 -4.90 4.63
N VAL A 292 -6.64 -5.69 5.66
CA VAL A 292 -6.65 -7.14 5.55
C VAL A 292 -8.06 -7.61 5.19
N LEU A 293 -8.20 -8.32 4.09
CA LEU A 293 -9.48 -8.86 3.65
C LEU A 293 -9.88 -10.04 4.56
N PRO A 294 -11.15 -10.14 4.99
CA PRO A 294 -11.65 -11.31 5.70
C PRO A 294 -11.44 -12.59 4.88
N PHE A 295 -11.02 -13.67 5.55
CA PHE A 295 -10.64 -14.93 4.89
C PHE A 295 -11.73 -15.52 3.98
N ASN A 296 -13.00 -15.23 4.27
CA ASN A 296 -14.17 -15.72 3.53
C ASN A 296 -14.79 -14.69 2.57
N ALA A 297 -14.12 -13.57 2.29
CA ALA A 297 -14.72 -12.48 1.49
C ALA A 297 -15.04 -12.87 0.03
N LEU A 298 -14.49 -13.98 -0.48
CA LEU A 298 -14.85 -14.52 -1.81
C LEU A 298 -16.12 -15.38 -1.81
N GLU A 299 -16.54 -15.91 -0.66
CA GLU A 299 -17.67 -16.87 -0.55
C GLU A 299 -19.01 -16.20 -0.21
N GLY A 300 -18.98 -14.90 0.12
CA GLY A 300 -20.16 -14.13 0.48
C GLY A 300 -19.82 -12.95 1.39
N LYS A 301 -20.83 -12.45 2.09
CA LYS A 301 -20.65 -11.31 2.99
C LYS A 301 -19.78 -11.70 4.20
N PRO A 302 -18.71 -10.95 4.50
CA PRO A 302 -17.90 -11.19 5.68
C PRO A 302 -18.72 -11.20 6.97
N THR A 303 -18.43 -12.14 7.87
CA THR A 303 -19.05 -12.25 9.18
C THR A 303 -18.31 -11.39 10.22
N PRO A 304 -18.94 -11.02 11.35
CA PRO A 304 -18.25 -10.35 12.46
C PRO A 304 -16.99 -11.10 12.94
N PHE A 305 -17.04 -12.43 12.93
CA PHE A 305 -15.88 -13.27 13.26
C PHE A 305 -14.75 -13.10 12.24
N SER A 306 -15.05 -13.21 10.94
CA SER A 306 -14.04 -13.07 9.89
C SER A 306 -13.40 -11.68 9.85
N LYS A 307 -14.17 -10.61 10.08
CA LYS A 307 -13.68 -9.24 10.20
C LYS A 307 -12.76 -9.08 11.42
N ARG A 308 -13.15 -9.65 12.57
CA ARG A 308 -12.30 -9.69 13.77
C ARG A 308 -10.97 -10.39 13.52
N ILE A 309 -10.97 -11.53 12.81
CA ILE A 309 -9.72 -12.23 12.47
C ILE A 309 -8.82 -11.35 11.60
N ALA A 310 -9.37 -10.72 10.55
CA ALA A 310 -8.62 -9.82 9.68
C ALA A 310 -7.98 -8.64 10.45
N ARG A 311 -8.73 -8.01 11.35
CA ARG A 311 -8.23 -6.95 12.23
C ARG A 311 -7.16 -7.45 13.20
N ASN A 312 -7.39 -8.61 13.82
CA ASN A 312 -6.48 -9.18 14.80
C ASN A 312 -5.11 -9.56 14.20
N ILE A 313 -5.04 -9.96 12.93
CA ILE A 313 -3.75 -10.17 12.25
C ILE A 313 -2.88 -8.92 12.36
N GLN A 314 -3.45 -7.74 12.07
CA GLN A 314 -2.71 -6.48 12.13
C GLN A 314 -2.32 -6.13 13.57
N LEU A 315 -3.24 -6.31 14.53
CA LEU A 315 -2.98 -6.03 15.95
C LEU A 315 -1.87 -6.93 16.53
N ILE A 316 -1.86 -8.22 16.20
CA ILE A 316 -0.80 -9.15 16.63
C ILE A 316 0.54 -8.74 16.04
N LEU A 317 0.58 -8.39 14.74
CA LEU A 317 1.81 -7.92 14.10
C LEU A 317 2.35 -6.62 14.73
N LYS A 318 1.44 -5.76 15.20
CA LYS A 318 1.79 -4.50 15.86
C LYS A 318 2.21 -4.69 17.32
N GLU A 319 1.33 -5.25 18.14
CA GLU A 319 1.43 -5.24 19.60
C GLU A 319 2.22 -6.44 20.17
N GLU A 320 2.27 -7.57 19.44
CA GLU A 320 2.96 -8.79 19.90
C GLU A 320 4.23 -9.08 19.11
N SER A 321 4.23 -8.78 17.80
CA SER A 321 5.42 -8.95 16.94
C SER A 321 6.28 -7.67 16.85
N PHE A 322 5.79 -6.54 17.39
CA PHE A 322 6.52 -5.28 17.50
C PHE A 322 7.04 -4.74 16.16
N LEU A 323 6.32 -4.99 15.06
CA LEU A 323 6.71 -4.52 13.73
C LEU A 323 6.58 -3.00 13.57
N ASP A 324 6.03 -2.29 14.56
CA ASP A 324 5.92 -0.83 14.59
C ASP A 324 7.10 -0.14 15.32
N LYS A 325 8.10 -0.91 15.80
CA LYS A 325 9.19 -0.36 16.62
C LYS A 325 10.44 0.04 15.83
N VAL A 326 10.60 -0.47 14.61
CA VAL A 326 11.76 -0.19 13.76
C VAL A 326 11.28 0.19 12.36
N VAL A 327 11.73 1.35 11.89
CA VAL A 327 11.50 1.79 10.52
C VAL A 327 12.44 1.04 9.58
N ASP A 328 11.90 0.55 8.46
CA ASP A 328 12.60 -0.26 7.44
C ASP A 328 13.54 -1.35 8.01
N PRO A 329 13.01 -2.40 8.66
CA PRO A 329 13.84 -3.48 9.19
C PRO A 329 14.56 -4.29 8.08
N ALA A 330 14.17 -4.10 6.81
CA ALA A 330 14.82 -4.72 5.65
C ALA A 330 16.05 -3.93 5.15
N LYS A 331 16.24 -2.70 5.62
CA LYS A 331 17.36 -1.84 5.21
C LYS A 331 18.71 -2.50 5.46
N GLY A 332 19.57 -2.47 4.45
CA GLY A 332 20.91 -3.05 4.46
C GLY A 332 20.96 -4.55 4.16
N ALA A 333 19.83 -5.26 4.08
CA ALA A 333 19.83 -6.65 3.65
C ALA A 333 20.18 -6.73 2.14
N TYR A 334 21.31 -7.37 1.81
CA TYR A 334 21.87 -7.40 0.45
C TYR A 334 20.86 -7.81 -0.62
N TYR A 335 20.08 -8.85 -0.34
CA TYR A 335 19.03 -9.31 -1.23
C TYR A 335 17.93 -8.26 -1.41
N MET A 336 17.43 -7.67 -0.32
CA MET A 336 16.32 -6.71 -0.37
C MET A 336 16.71 -5.43 -1.10
N GLU A 337 17.90 -4.90 -0.84
CA GLU A 337 18.40 -3.72 -1.56
C GLU A 337 18.58 -4.01 -3.05
N THR A 338 19.15 -5.18 -3.40
CA THR A 338 19.33 -5.54 -4.82
C THR A 338 17.98 -5.71 -5.52
N LEU A 339 17.04 -6.41 -4.89
CA LEU A 339 15.72 -6.67 -5.46
C LEU A 339 14.92 -5.38 -5.63
N THR A 340 14.95 -4.47 -4.65
CA THR A 340 14.32 -3.15 -4.75
C THR A 340 14.87 -2.39 -5.95
N ASP A 341 16.18 -2.37 -6.14
CA ASP A 341 16.83 -1.69 -7.28
C ASP A 341 16.48 -2.28 -8.64
N GLU A 342 16.44 -3.61 -8.74
CA GLU A 342 16.04 -4.28 -9.97
C GLU A 342 14.57 -3.96 -10.31
N LEU A 343 13.68 -3.94 -9.31
CA LEU A 343 12.30 -3.51 -9.49
C LEU A 343 12.20 -2.04 -9.93
N VAL A 344 12.95 -1.11 -9.30
CA VAL A 344 12.98 0.29 -9.73
C VAL A 344 13.33 0.41 -11.21
N LYS A 345 14.35 -0.31 -11.68
CA LYS A 345 14.73 -0.31 -13.11
C LYS A 345 13.59 -0.78 -14.02
N LYS A 346 12.92 -1.89 -13.66
CA LYS A 346 11.78 -2.42 -14.42
C LYS A 346 10.59 -1.45 -14.44
N VAL A 347 10.30 -0.81 -13.31
CA VAL A 347 9.23 0.19 -13.19
C VAL A 347 9.51 1.39 -14.08
N LEU A 348 10.71 1.97 -14.00
CA LEU A 348 11.08 3.14 -14.79
C LEU A 348 11.12 2.83 -16.30
N GLU A 349 11.55 1.63 -16.69
CA GLU A 349 11.48 1.19 -18.09
C GLU A 349 10.03 1.12 -18.57
N SER A 350 9.14 0.49 -17.79
CA SER A 350 7.71 0.37 -18.12
C SER A 350 7.00 1.72 -18.13
N PHE A 351 7.33 2.61 -17.18
CA PHE A 351 6.78 3.96 -17.09
C PHE A 351 7.18 4.82 -18.28
N LYS A 352 8.46 4.81 -18.68
CA LYS A 352 8.94 5.55 -19.86
C LYS A 352 8.22 5.15 -21.15
N LYS A 353 7.90 3.86 -21.33
CA LYS A 353 7.13 3.38 -22.49
C LYS A 353 5.68 3.86 -22.53
N LYS A 354 5.16 4.37 -21.42
CA LYS A 354 3.76 4.83 -21.28
C LYS A 354 3.61 6.33 -21.41
N VAL A 355 4.61 7.09 -20.98
CA VAL A 355 4.58 8.56 -20.95
C VAL A 355 5.39 9.19 -22.09
N GLY A 356 6.39 8.48 -22.63
CA GLY A 356 7.11 8.86 -23.85
C GLY A 356 6.50 8.22 -25.08
#